data_AF-A0A7H4LA85-F1
#
_entry.id   AF-A0A7H4LA85-F1
#
_cell.length_a   1.000
_cell.length_b   1.000
_cell.length_c   1.000
_cell.angle_alpha   90.00
_cell.angle_beta   90.00
_cell.angle_gamma   90.00
#
_symmetry.space_group_name_H-M   'P 1'
#
loop_
_entity.id
_entity.type
_entity.pdbx_description
1 polymer ?
#
loop_
_entity_poly.entity_id
_entity_poly.type
_entity_poly.pdbx_seq_one_letter_code
_entity_poly.pdbx_strand_id
1 'polypeptide(L)'
;MYVLWKSVALAHYQFVIPAAFLFVAGIIKYGERIWALKLGSQKGLRTSTSGEAKKASLEVEESGKYIRTYQAIIKYAALHTKGAVRGIFAGQAIYNIEEHTRGKFLHGHLYALKHPQDKFKRVEIELSIMYDSLFTKSRVIQTTAGAILRCVSLASTVVAFVLYVKMMMSSSVNAEEHTTVAYKDDYRRSGIDAAITYTLFVGTFFLEACSFFIVMMSPWQWPFLEARAGWYSRVLLNRVAWPIFMKIQPETKPWWSNSMGQYNLFSSSRSMSAEGHRRWNRTISMAKKMAGVFGATDAWNKISNTKHTQVTREIKDLIHGLVGFASGVPQSIPVPRTYKVLLSLSFEESLLTLHVWTDVVLQKAAKSTMVTYSNPTTQDQEAARRQCLMDTCKRLSDYMVYLMVTHPAMLPTSANVQDLLAKASRWANNASSIEDFLYELGRFYVFRNDFWHLQRGVLESQRGIHAELERLEQVWVRMLVYAAGKCRPEEHARRLSAGGELITFAWMLSAQQNLSVSLFSGQTVPGANLLEFEPSAN
;
A
#
# COMPACT_ATOMS: atom_id res chain seq x y z
N MET A 1 19.61 -8.82 31.61
CA MET A 1 20.40 -8.12 32.64
C MET A 1 20.08 -8.61 34.04
N TYR A 2 18.83 -8.56 34.50
CA TYR A 2 18.46 -9.00 35.86
C TYR A 2 18.82 -10.46 36.16
N VAL A 3 18.58 -11.39 35.23
CA VAL A 3 18.93 -12.82 35.40
C VAL A 3 20.45 -13.03 35.47
N LEU A 4 21.24 -12.37 34.61
CA LEU A 4 22.71 -12.40 34.62
C LEU A 4 23.29 -11.80 35.91
N TRP A 5 22.72 -10.68 36.36
CA TRP A 5 23.12 -10.03 37.61
C TRP A 5 22.84 -10.93 38.82
N LYS A 6 21.65 -11.54 38.86
CA LYS A 6 21.23 -12.43 39.94
C LYS A 6 21.99 -13.76 39.93
N SER A 7 22.35 -14.30 38.76
CA SER A 7 23.16 -15.53 38.66
C SER A 7 24.61 -15.32 39.08
N VAL A 8 25.17 -14.14 38.82
CA VAL A 8 26.52 -13.75 39.27
C VAL A 8 26.54 -13.51 40.79
N ALA A 9 25.48 -12.92 41.34
CA ALA A 9 25.38 -12.64 42.77
C ALA A 9 25.15 -13.88 43.67
N LEU A 10 24.63 -14.99 43.11
CA LEU A 10 24.27 -16.20 43.86
C LEU A 10 25.28 -17.37 43.73
N ALA A 11 26.53 -17.11 43.34
CA ALA A 11 27.60 -18.13 43.25
C ALA A 11 27.33 -19.34 42.33
N HIS A 12 26.32 -19.29 41.46
CA HIS A 12 26.03 -20.32 40.47
C HIS A 12 26.80 -20.10 39.16
N TYR A 13 28.14 -20.13 39.22
CA TYR A 13 29.03 -19.94 38.07
C TYR A 13 28.70 -20.85 36.87
N GLN A 14 28.13 -22.03 37.13
CA GLN A 14 27.78 -23.02 36.11
C GLN A 14 26.70 -22.55 35.13
N PHE A 15 25.74 -21.73 35.57
CA PHE A 15 24.68 -21.20 34.71
C PHE A 15 25.09 -19.94 33.94
N VAL A 16 26.21 -19.31 34.31
CA VAL A 16 26.69 -18.07 33.70
C VAL A 16 27.12 -18.32 32.25
N ILE A 17 27.73 -19.47 31.94
CA ILE A 17 28.24 -19.76 30.60
C ILE A 17 27.09 -19.98 29.59
N PRO A 18 26.08 -20.87 29.82
CA PRO A 18 24.93 -20.97 28.93
C PRO A 18 24.14 -19.66 28.82
N ALA A 19 23.99 -18.92 29.93
CA ALA A 19 23.31 -17.64 29.94
C ALA A 19 24.05 -16.57 29.10
N ALA A 20 25.39 -16.60 29.07
CA ALA A 20 26.18 -15.71 28.22
C ALA A 20 25.95 -15.97 26.73
N PHE A 21 25.91 -17.24 26.30
CA PHE A 21 25.59 -17.58 24.91
C PHE A 21 24.15 -17.17 24.52
N LEU A 22 23.17 -17.39 25.41
CA LEU A 22 21.80 -16.90 25.18
C LEU A 22 21.73 -15.37 25.14
N PHE A 23 22.54 -14.69 25.95
CA PHE A 23 22.63 -13.24 25.95
C PHE A 23 23.20 -12.70 24.64
N VAL A 24 24.26 -13.33 24.10
CA VAL A 24 24.81 -12.99 22.79
C VAL A 24 23.76 -13.17 21.69
N ALA A 25 23.04 -14.31 21.67
CA ALA A 25 21.95 -14.53 20.71
C ALA A 25 20.84 -13.47 20.86
N GLY A 26 20.51 -13.08 22.09
CA GLY A 26 19.55 -12.02 22.38
C GLY A 26 19.98 -10.66 21.85
N ILE A 27 21.25 -10.27 22.05
CA ILE A 27 21.83 -9.03 21.52
C ILE A 27 21.76 -9.03 19.99
N ILE A 28 22.12 -10.14 19.35
CA ILE A 28 22.06 -10.27 17.88
C ILE A 28 20.62 -10.04 17.40
N LYS A 29 19.63 -10.74 17.98
CA LYS A 29 18.21 -10.59 17.60
C LYS A 29 17.67 -9.17 17.83
N TYR A 30 18.16 -8.48 18.87
CA TYR A 30 17.82 -7.09 19.14
C TYR A 30 18.48 -6.13 18.13
N GLY A 31 19.78 -6.33 17.85
CA GLY A 31 20.53 -5.59 16.85
C GLY A 31 19.91 -5.72 15.44
N GLU A 32 19.44 -6.91 15.07
CA GLU A 32 18.67 -7.11 13.83
C GLU A 32 17.41 -6.25 13.75
N ARG A 33 16.67 -6.08 14.85
CA ARG A 33 15.46 -5.23 14.87
C ARG A 33 15.81 -3.77 14.62
N ILE A 34 16.85 -3.26 15.28
CA ILE A 34 17.34 -1.90 15.07
C ILE A 34 17.84 -1.72 13.64
N TRP A 35 18.56 -2.71 13.13
CA TRP A 35 19.08 -2.67 11.77
C TRP A 35 17.96 -2.72 10.72
N ALA A 36 16.91 -3.50 10.95
CA ALA A 36 15.73 -3.54 10.09
C ALA A 36 15.02 -2.17 10.03
N LEU A 37 14.83 -1.52 11.19
CA LEU A 37 14.28 -0.16 11.25
C LEU A 37 15.18 0.85 10.53
N LYS A 38 16.50 0.76 10.72
CA LYS A 38 17.47 1.61 10.02
C LYS A 38 17.38 1.42 8.51
N LEU A 39 17.29 0.18 8.02
CA LEU A 39 17.14 -0.11 6.60
C LEU A 39 15.80 0.40 6.05
N GLY A 40 14.68 0.18 6.77
CA GLY A 40 13.34 0.66 6.40
C GLY A 40 13.19 2.19 6.41
N SER A 41 14.11 2.93 7.02
CA SER A 41 14.12 4.40 6.98
C SER A 41 14.42 4.95 5.58
N GLN A 42 13.96 6.17 5.29
CA GLN A 42 14.24 6.88 4.03
C GLN A 42 15.74 6.93 3.71
N LYS A 43 16.59 7.20 4.72
CA LYS A 43 18.05 7.18 4.56
C LYS A 43 18.57 5.78 4.21
N GLY A 44 18.05 4.74 4.87
CA GLY A 44 18.42 3.34 4.60
C GLY A 44 17.96 2.83 3.24
N LEU A 45 16.87 3.37 2.69
CA LEU A 45 16.47 3.12 1.31
C LEU A 45 17.49 3.75 0.33
N ARG A 46 17.86 5.03 0.51
CA ARG A 46 18.83 5.72 -0.37
C ARG A 46 20.19 5.03 -0.43
N THR A 47 20.74 4.62 0.71
CA THR A 47 22.10 4.05 0.77
C THR A 47 22.20 2.66 0.15
N SER A 48 21.13 1.87 0.16
CA SER A 48 21.15 0.49 -0.37
C SER A 48 20.92 0.44 -1.88
N THR A 49 20.29 1.45 -2.47
CA THR A 49 19.97 1.49 -3.91
C THR A 49 21.22 1.47 -4.79
N SER A 50 22.28 2.18 -4.41
CA SER A 50 23.50 2.30 -5.25
C SER A 50 24.30 1.00 -5.38
N GLY A 51 24.50 0.25 -4.29
CA GLY A 51 25.29 -0.99 -4.33
C GLY A 51 24.54 -2.22 -4.86
N GLU A 52 23.22 -2.30 -4.61
CA GLU A 52 22.40 -3.44 -5.03
C GLU A 52 21.96 -3.35 -6.49
N ALA A 53 21.77 -2.14 -7.04
CA ALA A 53 21.44 -1.93 -8.45
C ALA A 53 22.53 -2.46 -9.39
N LYS A 54 23.81 -2.25 -9.04
CA LYS A 54 24.99 -2.76 -9.76
C LYS A 54 25.08 -4.30 -9.79
N LYS A 55 24.52 -4.98 -8.78
CA LYS A 55 24.49 -6.45 -8.73
C LYS A 55 23.28 -7.03 -9.48
N ALA A 56 22.11 -6.41 -9.30
CA ALA A 56 20.89 -6.78 -10.03
C ALA A 56 21.04 -6.63 -11.55
N SER A 57 21.84 -5.67 -12.02
CA SER A 57 22.12 -5.47 -13.43
C SER A 57 22.86 -6.63 -14.10
N LEU A 58 23.71 -7.36 -13.36
CA LEU A 58 24.45 -8.51 -13.90
C LEU A 58 23.56 -9.76 -14.08
N GLU A 59 22.45 -9.86 -13.34
CA GLU A 59 21.56 -11.03 -13.32
C GLU A 59 20.44 -10.97 -14.38
N VAL A 60 20.14 -9.78 -14.94
CA VAL A 60 19.01 -9.57 -15.88
C VAL A 60 19.34 -9.98 -17.33
N GLU A 61 20.61 -10.10 -17.69
CA GLU A 61 21.07 -10.29 -19.08
C GLU A 61 20.66 -11.64 -19.71
N GLU A 62 20.24 -12.63 -18.91
CA GLU A 62 19.81 -13.96 -19.39
C GLU A 62 18.28 -14.12 -19.62
N SER A 63 17.42 -13.19 -19.17
CA SER A 63 15.98 -13.47 -19.03
C SER A 63 15.06 -12.95 -20.16
N GLY A 64 15.60 -12.31 -21.20
CA GLY A 64 14.82 -11.52 -22.17
C GLY A 64 13.75 -12.26 -22.99
N LYS A 65 13.72 -13.59 -23.00
CA LYS A 65 12.80 -14.39 -23.85
C LYS A 65 11.49 -14.85 -23.20
N TYR A 66 11.30 -14.70 -21.87
CA TYR A 66 10.25 -15.43 -21.12
C TYR A 66 9.42 -14.59 -20.12
N ILE A 67 9.06 -13.34 -20.45
CA ILE A 67 8.42 -12.41 -19.49
C ILE A 67 6.94 -12.75 -19.17
N ARG A 68 6.29 -13.70 -19.86
CA ARG A 68 4.88 -14.04 -19.61
C ARG A 68 4.62 -15.01 -18.44
N THR A 69 5.64 -15.67 -17.89
CA THR A 69 5.42 -16.59 -16.77
C THR A 69 5.33 -15.80 -15.46
N TYR A 70 4.39 -16.13 -14.58
CA TYR A 70 4.27 -15.53 -13.25
C TYR A 70 5.60 -15.50 -12.47
N GLN A 71 6.43 -16.54 -12.63
CA GLN A 71 7.77 -16.60 -12.06
C GLN A 71 8.67 -15.44 -12.55
N ALA A 72 8.63 -15.13 -13.84
CA ALA A 72 9.40 -14.05 -14.44
C ALA A 72 8.91 -12.68 -13.95
N ILE A 73 7.60 -12.49 -13.81
CA ILE A 73 7.01 -11.26 -13.25
C ILE A 73 7.51 -11.02 -11.83
N ILE A 74 7.51 -12.06 -10.98
CA ILE A 74 8.00 -11.97 -9.60
C ILE A 74 9.50 -11.71 -9.55
N LYS A 75 10.31 -12.43 -10.33
CA LYS A 75 11.76 -12.23 -10.39
C LYS A 75 12.09 -10.80 -10.85
N TYR A 76 11.40 -10.33 -11.88
CA TYR A 76 11.51 -8.96 -12.38
C TYR A 76 11.15 -7.94 -11.30
N ALA A 77 9.98 -8.08 -10.66
CA ALA A 77 9.53 -7.20 -9.58
C ALA A 77 10.54 -7.16 -8.42
N ALA A 78 11.13 -8.29 -8.04
CA ALA A 78 12.13 -8.38 -6.98
C ALA A 78 13.43 -7.63 -7.33
N LEU A 79 13.93 -7.80 -8.55
CA LEU A 79 15.12 -7.10 -9.03
C LEU A 79 14.86 -5.59 -9.16
N HIS A 80 13.72 -5.24 -9.75
CA HIS A 80 13.29 -3.86 -9.93
C HIS A 80 13.08 -3.13 -8.61
N THR A 81 12.55 -3.83 -7.60
CA THR A 81 12.33 -3.26 -6.27
C THR A 81 13.65 -2.89 -5.58
N LYS A 82 14.71 -3.69 -5.73
CA LYS A 82 16.02 -3.42 -5.11
C LYS A 82 16.68 -2.13 -5.62
N GLY A 83 16.41 -1.74 -6.86
CA GLY A 83 16.91 -0.51 -7.47
C GLY A 83 15.88 0.62 -7.45
N ALA A 84 15.05 0.69 -8.49
CA ALA A 84 14.23 1.85 -8.81
C ALA A 84 13.11 2.13 -7.80
N VAL A 85 12.35 1.12 -7.39
CA VAL A 85 11.19 1.31 -6.49
C VAL A 85 11.61 1.87 -5.14
N ARG A 86 12.71 1.36 -4.56
CA ARG A 86 13.24 1.91 -3.31
C ARG A 86 13.68 3.36 -3.46
N GLY A 87 14.27 3.73 -4.60
CA GLY A 87 14.59 5.13 -4.93
C GLY A 87 13.35 6.03 -4.94
N ILE A 88 12.24 5.56 -5.52
CA ILE A 88 10.96 6.28 -5.55
C ILE A 88 10.44 6.51 -4.12
N PHE A 89 10.40 5.47 -3.29
CA PHE A 89 9.99 5.59 -1.87
C PHE A 89 10.95 6.42 -1.03
N ALA A 90 12.22 6.49 -1.42
CA ALA A 90 13.22 7.31 -0.76
C ALA A 90 13.15 8.79 -1.13
N GLY A 91 12.28 9.18 -2.08
CA GLY A 91 12.20 10.52 -2.64
C GLY A 91 13.50 10.93 -3.35
N GLN A 92 14.18 9.98 -3.97
CA GLN A 92 15.46 10.23 -4.64
C GLN A 92 15.20 10.84 -6.02
N ALA A 93 15.87 11.96 -6.33
CA ALA A 93 15.75 12.60 -7.64
C ALA A 93 16.31 11.69 -8.75
N ILE A 94 15.60 11.66 -9.87
CA ILE A 94 15.75 10.68 -10.96
C ILE A 94 17.18 10.62 -11.54
N TYR A 95 17.92 11.74 -11.53
CA TYR A 95 19.28 11.82 -12.07
C TYR A 95 20.36 11.13 -11.23
N ASN A 96 20.06 10.76 -9.97
CA ASN A 96 21.00 10.03 -9.11
C ASN A 96 20.97 8.50 -9.36
N ILE A 97 20.17 8.05 -10.33
CA ILE A 97 20.11 6.64 -10.72
C ILE A 97 21.23 6.39 -11.73
N GLU A 98 22.16 5.51 -11.35
CA GLU A 98 23.33 5.13 -12.15
C GLU A 98 22.95 4.77 -13.60
N GLU A 99 23.72 5.27 -14.57
CA GLU A 99 23.40 5.19 -16.02
C GLU A 99 23.25 3.75 -16.55
N HIS A 100 23.88 2.78 -15.91
CA HIS A 100 23.67 1.36 -16.25
C HIS A 100 22.33 0.80 -15.75
N THR A 101 21.84 1.30 -14.61
CA THR A 101 20.49 0.98 -14.06
C THR A 101 19.40 1.59 -14.95
N ARG A 102 19.69 2.75 -15.54
CA ARG A 102 18.84 3.46 -16.50
C ARG A 102 18.48 2.60 -17.72
N GLY A 103 19.48 2.06 -18.41
CA GLY A 103 19.27 1.26 -19.64
C GLY A 103 18.38 0.02 -19.46
N LYS A 104 18.51 -0.67 -18.31
CA LYS A 104 17.75 -1.90 -18.01
C LYS A 104 16.35 -1.62 -17.45
N PHE A 105 16.18 -0.52 -16.71
CA PHE A 105 14.86 0.01 -16.33
C PHE A 105 14.01 0.30 -17.58
N LEU A 106 14.62 0.96 -18.57
CA LEU A 106 14.00 1.29 -19.86
C LEU A 106 13.58 0.03 -20.63
N HIS A 107 14.48 -0.98 -20.70
CA HIS A 107 14.21 -2.24 -21.40
C HIS A 107 13.05 -3.04 -20.77
N GLY A 108 13.01 -3.15 -19.44
CA GLY A 108 11.92 -3.85 -18.75
C GLY A 108 10.59 -3.08 -18.77
N HIS A 109 10.61 -1.75 -18.67
CA HIS A 109 9.39 -0.95 -18.65
C HIS A 109 8.68 -0.86 -20.02
N LEU A 110 9.44 -0.80 -21.13
CA LEU A 110 8.88 -0.77 -22.49
C LEU A 110 8.47 -2.14 -23.04
N TYR A 111 9.24 -3.19 -22.75
CA TYR A 111 9.03 -4.49 -23.39
C TYR A 111 8.16 -5.45 -22.57
N ALA A 112 7.96 -5.24 -21.26
CA ALA A 112 7.49 -6.34 -20.42
C ALA A 112 5.99 -6.65 -20.50
N LEU A 113 5.07 -5.68 -20.57
CA LEU A 113 3.64 -5.99 -20.35
C LEU A 113 2.72 -5.07 -21.18
N LYS A 114 2.13 -5.62 -22.26
CA LYS A 114 1.17 -4.92 -23.13
C LYS A 114 -0.18 -4.66 -22.45
N HIS A 115 -0.62 -5.52 -21.53
CA HIS A 115 -1.94 -5.42 -20.91
C HIS A 115 -1.91 -4.62 -19.60
N PRO A 116 -2.92 -3.76 -19.35
CA PRO A 116 -3.02 -3.00 -18.11
C PRO A 116 -3.01 -3.87 -16.86
N GLN A 117 -3.73 -5.00 -16.90
CA GLN A 117 -3.89 -5.91 -15.78
C GLN A 117 -2.56 -6.50 -15.32
N ASP A 118 -1.68 -6.84 -16.26
CA ASP A 118 -0.37 -7.38 -15.93
C ASP A 118 0.51 -6.30 -15.27
N LYS A 119 0.44 -5.04 -15.73
CA LYS A 119 1.16 -3.92 -15.10
C LYS A 119 0.67 -3.69 -13.67
N PHE A 120 -0.64 -3.77 -13.44
CA PHE A 120 -1.22 -3.72 -12.10
C PHE A 120 -0.76 -4.90 -11.24
N LYS A 121 -0.73 -6.12 -11.79
CA LYS A 121 -0.25 -7.32 -11.08
C LYS A 121 1.23 -7.20 -10.69
N ARG A 122 2.04 -6.60 -11.55
CA ARG A 122 3.45 -6.30 -11.26
C ARG A 122 3.57 -5.29 -10.11
N VAL A 123 2.88 -4.16 -10.19
CA VAL A 123 2.90 -3.13 -9.14
C VAL A 123 2.37 -3.68 -7.82
N GLU A 124 1.35 -4.53 -7.86
CA GLU A 124 0.85 -5.29 -6.71
C GLU A 124 1.94 -6.12 -6.02
N ILE A 125 2.79 -6.81 -6.78
CA ILE A 125 3.93 -7.57 -6.25
C ILE A 125 5.04 -6.62 -5.74
N GLU A 126 5.33 -5.53 -6.45
CA GLU A 126 6.36 -4.58 -6.03
C GLU A 126 5.99 -3.89 -4.71
N LEU A 127 4.72 -3.50 -4.54
CA LEU A 127 4.21 -2.90 -3.31
C LEU A 127 4.21 -3.90 -2.14
N SER A 128 3.95 -5.19 -2.38
CA SER A 128 4.07 -6.21 -1.33
C SER A 128 5.53 -6.43 -0.90
N ILE A 129 6.47 -6.44 -1.85
CA ILE A 129 7.91 -6.50 -1.55
C ILE A 129 8.37 -5.22 -0.82
N MET A 130 7.80 -4.06 -1.16
CA MET A 130 8.07 -2.81 -0.43
C MET A 130 7.52 -2.84 0.99
N TYR A 131 6.33 -3.40 1.21
CA TYR A 131 5.81 -3.63 2.56
C TYR A 131 6.80 -4.46 3.39
N ASP A 132 7.26 -5.60 2.87
CA ASP A 132 8.25 -6.43 3.55
C ASP A 132 9.59 -5.72 3.74
N SER A 133 9.95 -4.83 2.81
CA SER A 133 11.18 -4.07 2.89
C SER A 133 11.15 -2.98 3.98
N LEU A 134 9.97 -2.42 4.27
CA LEU A 134 9.80 -1.30 5.18
C LEU A 134 9.42 -1.76 6.59
N PHE A 135 8.54 -2.75 6.71
CA PHE A 135 7.89 -3.11 7.97
C PHE A 135 8.33 -4.46 8.55
N THR A 136 9.07 -5.28 7.79
CA THR A 136 9.54 -6.58 8.28
C THR A 136 11.06 -6.67 8.30
N LYS A 137 11.59 -7.73 8.95
CA LYS A 137 13.03 -8.00 9.00
C LYS A 137 13.61 -8.40 7.63
N SER A 138 12.79 -8.56 6.60
CA SER A 138 13.15 -9.14 5.29
C SER A 138 14.44 -8.56 4.70
N ARG A 139 14.70 -7.26 4.85
CA ARG A 139 15.95 -6.65 4.33
C ARG A 139 17.21 -7.06 5.06
N VAL A 140 17.19 -7.13 6.39
CA VAL A 140 18.35 -7.59 7.18
C VAL A 140 18.70 -9.01 6.78
N ILE A 141 17.66 -9.82 6.66
CA ILE A 141 17.70 -11.24 6.31
C ILE A 141 18.35 -11.47 4.94
N GLN A 142 18.13 -10.56 3.99
CA GLN A 142 18.69 -10.64 2.63
C GLN A 142 20.17 -10.25 2.55
N THR A 143 20.77 -9.72 3.62
CA THR A 143 22.19 -9.35 3.62
C THR A 143 23.09 -10.52 4.03
N THR A 144 24.33 -10.53 3.54
CA THR A 144 25.35 -11.51 3.94
C THR A 144 25.66 -11.44 5.43
N ALA A 145 25.77 -10.24 5.98
CA ALA A 145 25.97 -10.04 7.41
C ALA A 145 24.76 -10.53 8.23
N GLY A 146 23.53 -10.32 7.76
CA GLY A 146 22.33 -10.90 8.40
C GLY A 146 22.33 -12.43 8.40
N ALA A 147 22.76 -13.06 7.30
CA ALA A 147 22.92 -14.52 7.26
C ALA A 147 23.98 -15.02 8.26
N ILE A 148 25.13 -14.34 8.35
CA ILE A 148 26.18 -14.66 9.33
C ILE A 148 25.64 -14.50 10.76
N LEU A 149 24.96 -13.38 11.07
CA LEU A 149 24.38 -13.13 12.39
C LEU A 149 23.38 -14.21 12.80
N ARG A 150 22.58 -14.73 11.86
CA ARG A 150 21.71 -15.88 12.12
C ARG A 150 22.47 -17.16 12.42
N CYS A 151 23.49 -17.49 11.64
CA CYS A 151 24.32 -18.66 11.91
C CYS A 151 24.98 -18.56 13.28
N VAL A 152 25.48 -17.38 13.65
CA VAL A 152 26.08 -17.13 14.97
C VAL A 152 25.03 -17.25 16.07
N SER A 153 23.83 -16.66 15.89
CA SER A 153 22.73 -16.77 16.85
C SER A 153 22.31 -18.22 17.05
N LEU A 154 22.13 -18.99 15.96
CA LEU A 154 21.74 -20.39 16.01
C LEU A 154 22.82 -21.24 16.69
N ALA A 155 24.09 -21.07 16.30
CA ALA A 155 25.21 -21.76 16.92
C ALA A 155 25.28 -21.46 18.43
N SER A 156 25.09 -20.19 18.81
CA SER A 156 25.07 -19.77 20.21
C SER A 156 23.93 -20.43 20.98
N THR A 157 22.72 -20.52 20.42
CA THR A 157 21.59 -21.21 21.06
C THR A 157 21.80 -22.72 21.17
N VAL A 158 22.42 -23.35 20.16
CA VAL A 158 22.75 -24.78 20.20
C VAL A 158 23.79 -25.06 21.27
N VAL A 159 24.85 -24.26 21.35
CA VAL A 159 25.89 -24.39 22.38
C VAL A 159 25.29 -24.20 23.78
N ALA A 160 24.45 -23.18 23.98
CA ALA A 160 23.76 -22.98 25.24
C ALA A 160 22.89 -24.19 25.64
N PHE A 161 22.17 -24.77 24.68
CA PHE A 161 21.34 -25.95 24.91
C PHE A 161 22.18 -27.18 25.29
N VAL A 162 23.26 -27.47 24.56
CA VAL A 162 24.15 -28.60 24.85
C VAL A 162 24.81 -28.44 26.21
N LEU A 163 25.29 -27.24 26.55
CA LEU A 163 25.86 -26.97 27.88
C LEU A 163 24.82 -27.14 28.99
N TYR A 164 23.59 -26.68 28.78
CA TYR A 164 22.49 -26.86 29.72
C TYR A 164 22.15 -28.35 29.95
N VAL A 165 22.04 -29.13 28.87
CA VAL A 165 21.79 -30.59 28.95
C VAL A 165 22.93 -31.31 29.67
N LYS A 166 24.20 -31.01 29.33
CA LYS A 166 25.37 -31.60 29.98
C LYS A 166 25.39 -31.28 31.48
N MET A 167 25.05 -30.05 31.84
CA MET A 167 24.97 -29.61 33.24
C MET A 167 23.83 -30.33 33.99
N MET A 168 22.63 -30.42 33.40
CA MET A 168 21.51 -31.11 34.03
C MET A 168 21.80 -32.61 34.22
N MET A 169 22.43 -33.26 33.24
CA MET A 169 22.87 -34.65 33.36
C MET A 169 23.93 -34.81 34.46
N SER A 170 24.95 -33.95 34.50
CA SER A 170 25.99 -33.98 35.55
C SER A 170 25.43 -33.71 36.95
N SER A 171 24.42 -32.84 37.07
CA SER A 171 23.75 -32.55 38.34
C SER A 171 22.87 -33.71 38.80
N SER A 172 22.29 -34.48 37.87
CA SER A 172 21.52 -35.69 38.18
C SER A 172 22.41 -36.81 38.73
N VAL A 173 23.63 -36.96 38.19
CA VAL A 173 24.60 -37.98 38.64
C VAL A 173 25.13 -37.68 40.05
N ASN A 174 25.32 -36.40 40.40
CA ASN A 174 25.82 -35.99 41.71
C ASN A 174 24.73 -35.93 42.80
N ALA A 175 23.45 -36.05 42.44
CA ALA A 175 22.31 -35.95 43.36
C ALA A 175 21.94 -37.28 44.05
N GLU A 176 22.58 -38.39 43.66
CA GLU A 176 22.28 -39.73 44.18
C GLU A 176 22.89 -40.00 45.57
N GLU A 177 23.74 -39.08 46.09
CA GLU A 177 24.57 -39.33 47.28
C GLU A 177 24.03 -38.74 48.61
N HIS A 178 23.08 -37.79 48.61
CA HIS A 178 22.56 -37.23 49.87
C HIS A 178 21.06 -36.86 49.79
N THR A 179 20.20 -37.68 50.42
CA THR A 179 18.76 -37.43 50.55
C THR A 179 18.39 -36.94 51.94
N THR A 180 17.83 -35.72 52.06
CA THR A 180 17.08 -35.26 53.25
C THR A 180 15.78 -34.55 52.85
N VAL A 181 14.80 -34.55 53.75
CA VAL A 181 13.37 -34.27 53.50
C VAL A 181 13.07 -32.82 53.06
N ALA A 182 13.96 -31.86 53.31
CA ALA A 182 13.84 -30.47 52.81
C ALA A 182 14.07 -30.34 51.29
N TYR A 183 14.65 -31.36 50.65
CA TYR A 183 15.03 -31.37 49.24
C TYR A 183 13.86 -31.61 48.27
N LYS A 184 12.70 -32.07 48.76
CA LYS A 184 11.59 -32.52 47.90
C LYS A 184 10.88 -31.37 47.18
N ASP A 185 10.74 -30.22 47.85
CA ASP A 185 10.13 -29.02 47.26
C ASP A 185 11.09 -28.30 46.30
N ASP A 186 12.39 -28.24 46.63
CA ASP A 186 13.42 -27.70 45.73
C ASP A 186 13.65 -28.58 44.50
N TYR A 187 13.57 -29.91 44.64
CA TYR A 187 13.64 -30.84 43.51
C TYR A 187 12.45 -30.68 42.57
N ARG A 188 11.24 -30.51 43.13
CA ARG A 188 10.03 -30.27 42.35
C ARG A 188 10.05 -28.90 41.65
N ARG A 189 10.60 -27.87 42.29
CA ARG A 189 10.83 -26.55 41.70
C ARG A 189 11.88 -26.59 40.58
N SER A 190 12.98 -27.31 40.79
CA SER A 190 14.03 -27.56 39.80
C SER A 190 13.50 -28.30 38.57
N GLY A 191 12.62 -29.30 38.76
CA GLY A 191 11.95 -30.00 37.66
C GLY A 191 11.03 -29.10 36.82
N ILE A 192 10.32 -28.16 37.46
CA ILE A 192 9.48 -27.16 36.76
C ILE A 192 10.36 -26.19 35.97
N ASP A 193 11.43 -25.68 36.57
CA ASP A 193 12.37 -24.76 35.90
C ASP A 193 13.08 -25.42 34.72
N ALA A 194 13.39 -26.72 34.83
CA ALA A 194 13.90 -27.52 33.73
C ALA A 194 12.87 -27.68 32.60
N ALA A 195 11.62 -28.02 32.92
CA ALA A 195 10.54 -28.14 31.93
C ALA A 195 10.28 -26.82 31.19
N ILE A 196 10.29 -25.69 31.90
CA ILE A 196 10.18 -24.35 31.30
C ILE A 196 11.35 -24.10 30.34
N THR A 197 12.58 -24.40 30.78
CA THR A 197 13.79 -24.18 29.98
C THR A 197 13.79 -25.04 28.70
N TYR A 198 13.43 -26.32 28.80
CA TYR A 198 13.26 -27.19 27.62
C TYR A 198 12.19 -26.66 26.66
N THR A 199 11.05 -26.21 27.20
CA THR A 199 9.96 -25.65 26.39
C THR A 199 10.42 -24.39 25.64
N LEU A 200 11.19 -23.51 26.29
CA LEU A 200 11.77 -22.32 25.67
C LEU A 200 12.80 -22.65 24.58
N PHE A 201 13.64 -23.66 24.80
CA PHE A 201 14.59 -24.12 23.78
C PHE A 201 13.88 -24.72 22.56
N VAL A 202 12.91 -25.61 22.78
CA VAL A 202 12.09 -26.18 21.69
C VAL A 202 11.38 -25.08 20.91
N GLY A 203 10.75 -24.12 21.60
CA GLY A 203 10.14 -22.96 20.96
C GLY A 203 11.14 -22.10 20.18
N THR A 204 12.36 -21.93 20.70
CA THR A 204 13.42 -21.18 20.02
C THR A 204 13.88 -21.88 18.75
N PHE A 205 14.15 -23.19 18.80
CA PHE A 205 14.53 -23.96 17.61
C PHE A 205 13.41 -24.01 16.57
N PHE A 206 12.15 -24.14 17.02
CA PHE A 206 10.99 -24.07 16.13
C PHE A 206 10.90 -22.72 15.41
N LEU A 207 11.05 -21.60 16.13
CA LEU A 207 11.03 -20.27 15.52
C LEU A 207 12.20 -20.03 14.56
N GLU A 208 13.40 -20.56 14.86
CA GLU A 208 14.53 -20.52 13.92
C GLU A 208 14.23 -21.32 12.65
N ALA A 209 13.69 -22.55 12.79
CA ALA A 209 13.28 -23.37 11.65
C ALA A 209 12.21 -22.67 10.80
N CYS A 210 11.20 -22.06 11.42
CA CYS A 210 10.20 -21.25 10.73
C CYS A 210 10.84 -20.05 10.02
N SER A 211 11.81 -19.37 10.64
CA SER A 211 12.52 -18.25 10.01
C SER A 211 13.28 -18.70 8.75
N PHE A 212 13.97 -19.85 8.79
CA PHE A 212 14.63 -20.41 7.60
C PHE A 212 13.61 -20.81 6.51
N PHE A 213 12.49 -21.41 6.93
CA PHE A 213 11.43 -21.80 6.01
C PHE A 213 10.82 -20.58 5.29
N ILE A 214 10.50 -19.50 6.01
CA ILE A 214 9.96 -18.25 5.43
C ILE A 214 10.94 -17.67 4.39
N VAL A 215 12.24 -17.71 4.67
CA VAL A 215 13.30 -17.24 3.76
C VAL A 215 13.33 -18.09 2.49
N MET A 216 13.43 -19.41 2.63
CA MET A 216 13.47 -20.33 1.50
C MET A 216 12.21 -20.20 0.61
N MET A 217 11.05 -20.01 1.22
CA MET A 217 9.76 -19.92 0.55
C MET A 217 9.44 -18.54 -0.04
N SER A 218 10.26 -17.53 0.24
CA SER A 218 10.02 -16.15 -0.21
C SER A 218 10.56 -15.94 -1.63
N PRO A 219 9.68 -15.75 -2.64
CA PRO A 219 10.08 -15.72 -4.05
C PRO A 219 11.05 -14.60 -4.42
N TRP A 220 10.92 -13.44 -3.77
CA TRP A 220 11.79 -12.29 -4.04
C TRP A 220 13.22 -12.47 -3.48
N GLN A 221 13.48 -13.54 -2.73
CA GLN A 221 14.82 -13.91 -2.28
C GLN A 221 15.56 -14.81 -3.28
N TRP A 222 14.84 -15.40 -4.24
CA TRP A 222 15.40 -16.39 -5.15
C TRP A 222 16.45 -15.83 -6.10
N PRO A 223 16.28 -14.65 -6.73
CA PRO A 223 17.36 -14.10 -7.57
C PRO A 223 18.68 -13.98 -6.81
N PHE A 224 18.62 -13.55 -5.54
CA PHE A 224 19.79 -13.45 -4.67
C PHE A 224 20.41 -14.81 -4.31
N LEU A 225 19.59 -15.83 -4.06
CA LEU A 225 20.04 -17.19 -3.74
C LEU A 225 20.60 -17.93 -4.97
N GLU A 226 19.99 -17.74 -6.14
CA GLU A 226 20.45 -18.29 -7.42
C GLU A 226 21.83 -17.73 -7.77
N ALA A 227 22.05 -16.43 -7.58
CA ALA A 227 23.33 -15.78 -7.87
C ALA A 227 24.48 -16.18 -6.92
N ARG A 228 24.19 -16.73 -5.74
CA ARG A 228 25.21 -17.00 -4.70
C ARG A 228 25.47 -18.48 -4.46
N ALA A 229 24.47 -19.34 -4.64
CA ALA A 229 24.54 -20.76 -4.25
C ALA A 229 24.56 -21.75 -5.44
N GLY A 230 24.80 -21.23 -6.66
CA GLY A 230 25.14 -22.04 -7.82
C GLY A 230 23.98 -22.87 -8.38
N TRP A 231 24.29 -24.04 -8.95
CA TRP A 231 23.29 -24.87 -9.62
C TRP A 231 22.36 -25.60 -8.64
N TYR A 232 22.87 -26.06 -7.49
CA TYR A 232 22.09 -26.79 -6.49
C TYR A 232 20.93 -25.93 -5.92
N SER A 233 21.19 -24.65 -5.62
CA SER A 233 20.13 -23.74 -5.16
C SER A 233 19.07 -23.52 -6.23
N ARG A 234 19.46 -23.35 -7.50
CA ARG A 234 18.52 -23.24 -8.63
C ARG A 234 17.60 -24.46 -8.74
N VAL A 235 18.15 -25.66 -8.55
CA VAL A 235 17.34 -26.90 -8.58
C VAL A 235 16.38 -26.95 -7.39
N LEU A 236 16.85 -26.73 -6.16
CA LEU A 236 16.00 -26.73 -4.96
C LEU A 236 14.88 -25.69 -5.05
N LEU A 237 15.20 -24.46 -5.49
CA LEU A 237 14.24 -23.37 -5.62
C LEU A 237 13.16 -23.69 -6.66
N ASN A 238 13.55 -24.16 -7.84
CA ASN A 238 12.59 -24.44 -8.91
C ASN A 238 11.80 -25.74 -8.69
N ARG A 239 12.40 -26.78 -8.10
CA ARG A 239 11.75 -28.10 -7.94
C ARG A 239 10.97 -28.23 -6.63
N VAL A 240 11.36 -27.51 -5.58
CA VAL A 240 10.75 -27.64 -4.24
C VAL A 240 10.03 -26.35 -3.83
N ALA A 241 10.74 -25.22 -3.82
CA ALA A 241 10.16 -23.98 -3.29
C ALA A 241 9.06 -23.42 -4.21
N TRP A 242 9.23 -23.46 -5.53
CA TRP A 242 8.26 -22.93 -6.50
C TRP A 242 6.90 -23.64 -6.48
N PRO A 243 6.81 -24.98 -6.52
CA PRO A 243 5.52 -25.66 -6.42
C PRO A 243 4.78 -25.39 -5.10
N ILE A 244 5.51 -25.32 -3.98
CA ILE A 244 4.92 -25.01 -2.67
C ILE A 244 4.44 -23.56 -2.67
N PHE A 245 5.24 -22.63 -3.19
CA PHE A 245 4.86 -21.22 -3.29
C PHE A 245 3.62 -21.03 -4.16
N MET A 246 3.53 -21.70 -5.31
CA MET A 246 2.36 -21.64 -6.19
C MET A 246 1.08 -22.14 -5.52
N LYS A 247 1.16 -23.07 -4.56
CA LYS A 247 0.00 -23.48 -3.75
C LYS A 247 -0.42 -22.40 -2.75
N ILE A 248 0.54 -21.69 -2.16
CA ILE A 248 0.29 -20.66 -1.13
C ILE A 248 -0.21 -19.35 -1.78
N GLN A 249 0.39 -18.97 -2.90
CA GLN A 249 0.17 -17.71 -3.59
C GLN A 249 0.09 -17.93 -5.12
N PRO A 250 -0.99 -18.56 -5.61
CA PRO A 250 -1.20 -18.73 -7.04
C PRO A 250 -1.37 -17.37 -7.73
N GLU A 251 -1.14 -17.33 -9.04
CA GLU A 251 -1.22 -16.11 -9.85
C GLU A 251 -2.59 -15.40 -9.74
N THR A 252 -3.66 -16.18 -9.64
CA THR A 252 -5.04 -15.70 -9.50
C THR A 252 -5.32 -15.03 -8.15
N LYS A 253 -4.54 -15.35 -7.11
CA LYS A 253 -4.72 -14.78 -5.78
C LYS A 253 -4.10 -13.38 -5.73
N PRO A 254 -4.84 -12.36 -5.30
CA PRO A 254 -4.30 -11.02 -5.20
C PRO A 254 -3.35 -10.91 -3.98
N TRP A 255 -2.34 -10.05 -4.09
CA TRP A 255 -1.39 -9.71 -3.04
C TRP A 255 -1.86 -8.55 -2.16
N TRP A 256 -3.01 -7.96 -2.51
CA TRP A 256 -3.73 -6.95 -1.74
C TRP A 256 -5.23 -7.19 -1.85
N SER A 257 -6.04 -6.41 -1.15
CA SER A 257 -7.50 -6.61 -1.09
C SER A 257 -8.25 -6.35 -2.42
N ASN A 258 -7.58 -5.76 -3.41
CA ASN A 258 -8.17 -5.22 -4.64
C ASN A 258 -9.40 -4.34 -4.36
N SER A 259 -9.40 -3.66 -3.21
CA SER A 259 -10.54 -2.91 -2.73
C SER A 259 -10.19 -1.45 -2.48
N MET A 260 -11.18 -0.59 -2.69
CA MET A 260 -11.10 0.84 -2.42
C MET A 260 -12.26 1.24 -1.51
N GLY A 261 -11.98 2.17 -0.58
CA GLY A 261 -13.00 2.72 0.31
C GLY A 261 -14.06 3.50 -0.47
N GLN A 262 -15.26 3.56 0.07
CA GLN A 262 -16.40 4.25 -0.52
C GLN A 262 -17.04 5.09 0.57
N TYR A 263 -17.19 6.38 0.27
CA TYR A 263 -17.88 7.30 1.13
C TYR A 263 -18.96 8.04 0.34
N ASN A 264 -20.21 7.69 0.63
CA ASN A 264 -21.35 8.36 0.03
C ASN A 264 -21.84 9.46 1.00
N LEU A 265 -21.51 10.71 0.69
CA LEU A 265 -21.92 11.89 1.45
C LEU A 265 -23.42 11.91 1.73
N PHE A 266 -24.23 11.47 0.78
CA PHE A 266 -25.70 11.56 0.80
C PHE A 266 -26.43 10.36 1.42
N SER A 267 -25.73 9.25 1.64
CA SER A 267 -26.31 8.11 2.37
C SER A 267 -26.58 8.45 3.84
N SER A 268 -25.74 9.33 4.40
CA SER A 268 -25.93 9.87 5.75
C SER A 268 -27.12 10.82 5.85
N SER A 269 -27.43 11.58 4.79
CA SER A 269 -28.51 12.57 4.79
C SER A 269 -29.89 11.97 4.51
N ARG A 270 -30.03 11.04 3.56
CA ARG A 270 -31.34 10.41 3.24
C ARG A 270 -31.90 9.50 4.33
N SER A 271 -31.09 9.09 5.30
CA SER A 271 -31.48 8.17 6.38
C SER A 271 -31.93 8.87 7.67
N MET A 272 -31.89 10.20 7.75
CA MET A 272 -32.06 10.91 9.03
C MET A 272 -33.47 11.49 9.20
N SER A 273 -34.37 10.71 9.81
CA SER A 273 -35.52 11.25 10.56
C SER A 273 -35.01 12.13 11.72
N ALA A 274 -35.87 12.93 12.37
CA ALA A 274 -35.49 13.79 13.51
C ALA A 274 -34.73 13.03 14.64
N GLU A 275 -34.99 11.73 14.82
CA GLU A 275 -34.23 10.84 15.71
C GLU A 275 -32.76 10.65 15.27
N GLY A 276 -32.55 10.51 13.95
CA GLY A 276 -31.24 10.36 13.32
C GLY A 276 -30.37 11.61 13.48
N HIS A 277 -30.97 12.81 13.45
CA HIS A 277 -30.31 14.09 13.71
C HIS A 277 -29.71 14.16 15.13
N ARG A 278 -30.50 13.75 16.14
CA ARG A 278 -30.03 13.68 17.53
C ARG A 278 -28.98 12.60 17.74
N ARG A 279 -29.01 11.52 16.94
CA ARG A 279 -28.02 10.45 16.97
C ARG A 279 -26.70 10.90 16.35
N TRP A 280 -26.71 11.42 15.13
CA TRP A 280 -25.52 11.93 14.41
C TRP A 280 -24.77 12.99 15.21
N ASN A 281 -25.47 13.99 15.75
CA ASN A 281 -24.85 15.03 16.58
C ASN A 281 -24.28 14.48 17.89
N ARG A 282 -24.93 13.49 18.51
CA ARG A 282 -24.36 12.76 19.66
C ARG A 282 -23.11 11.97 19.26
N THR A 283 -23.13 11.31 18.10
CA THR A 283 -22.01 10.51 17.62
C THR A 283 -20.80 11.39 17.28
N ILE A 284 -20.99 12.53 16.60
CA ILE A 284 -19.93 13.53 16.33
C ILE A 284 -19.42 14.14 17.64
N SER A 285 -20.30 14.46 18.58
CA SER A 285 -19.90 14.99 19.89
C SER A 285 -19.09 13.97 20.70
N MET A 286 -19.50 12.70 20.69
CA MET A 286 -18.73 11.59 21.28
C MET A 286 -17.41 11.36 20.55
N ALA A 287 -17.36 11.49 19.22
CA ALA A 287 -16.13 11.41 18.44
C ALA A 287 -15.15 12.53 18.81
N LYS A 288 -15.63 13.77 18.91
CA LYS A 288 -14.82 14.93 19.35
C LYS A 288 -14.32 14.76 20.78
N LYS A 289 -15.16 14.24 21.69
CA LYS A 289 -14.76 13.96 23.08
C LYS A 289 -13.74 12.83 23.17
N MET A 290 -13.91 11.76 22.39
CA MET A 290 -12.98 10.64 22.34
C MET A 290 -11.69 10.98 21.60
N ALA A 291 -11.70 11.88 20.61
CA ALA A 291 -10.49 12.39 19.96
C ALA A 291 -9.53 13.10 20.92
N GLY A 292 -10.03 13.60 22.06
CA GLY A 292 -9.20 14.13 23.15
C GLY A 292 -8.59 13.08 24.08
N VAL A 293 -9.01 11.80 23.98
CA VAL A 293 -8.63 10.73 24.93
C VAL A 293 -7.98 9.52 24.24
N PHE A 294 -8.43 9.16 23.03
CA PHE A 294 -7.88 8.11 22.16
C PHE A 294 -7.71 8.70 20.76
N GLY A 295 -6.65 8.32 20.04
CA GLY A 295 -6.33 8.86 18.72
C GLY A 295 -7.56 9.03 17.82
N ALA A 296 -7.78 10.27 17.35
CA ALA A 296 -8.97 10.76 16.65
C ALA A 296 -9.45 9.91 15.45
N THR A 297 -8.58 9.06 14.91
CA THR A 297 -8.80 8.24 13.73
C THR A 297 -9.75 7.07 13.97
N ASP A 298 -9.66 6.37 15.10
CA ASP A 298 -10.44 5.15 15.33
C ASP A 298 -11.90 5.43 15.67
N ALA A 299 -12.17 6.55 16.33
CA ALA A 299 -13.52 7.03 16.58
C ALA A 299 -14.20 7.49 15.28
N TRP A 300 -13.46 8.19 14.41
CA TRP A 300 -13.98 8.65 13.12
C TRP A 300 -14.27 7.50 12.16
N ASN A 301 -13.39 6.50 12.10
CA ASN A 301 -13.55 5.29 11.27
C ASN A 301 -14.82 4.48 11.61
N LYS A 302 -15.26 4.48 12.88
CA LYS A 302 -16.51 3.83 13.32
C LYS A 302 -17.76 4.63 12.98
N ILE A 303 -17.63 5.91 12.60
CA ILE A 303 -18.74 6.85 12.40
C ILE A 303 -18.97 7.11 10.91
N SER A 304 -17.90 7.12 10.11
CA SER A 304 -18.00 7.01 8.67
C SER A 304 -18.57 5.64 8.32
N ASN A 305 -19.75 5.57 7.70
CA ASN A 305 -20.29 4.33 7.09
C ASN A 305 -19.40 3.92 5.89
N THR A 306 -18.12 3.68 6.13
CA THR A 306 -17.12 3.37 5.12
C THR A 306 -17.41 1.98 4.60
N LYS A 307 -17.90 1.93 3.37
CA LYS A 307 -18.03 0.68 2.63
C LYS A 307 -16.75 0.47 1.83
N HIS A 308 -16.48 -0.77 1.48
CA HIS A 308 -15.37 -1.12 0.61
C HIS A 308 -15.94 -1.81 -0.62
N THR A 309 -15.43 -1.43 -1.78
CA THR A 309 -15.83 -2.04 -3.05
C THR A 309 -14.60 -2.52 -3.82
N GLN A 310 -14.78 -3.47 -4.73
CA GLN A 310 -13.68 -3.97 -5.56
C GLN A 310 -13.31 -2.94 -6.64
N VAL A 311 -12.01 -2.78 -6.90
CA VAL A 311 -11.51 -1.98 -8.01
C VAL A 311 -11.80 -2.72 -9.31
N THR A 312 -12.59 -2.09 -10.17
CA THR A 312 -13.06 -2.68 -11.44
C THR A 312 -11.95 -2.68 -12.49
N ARG A 313 -12.13 -3.45 -13.58
CA ARG A 313 -11.12 -3.52 -14.65
C ARG A 313 -11.03 -2.18 -15.38
N GLU A 314 -12.16 -1.53 -15.56
CA GLU A 314 -12.34 -0.23 -16.20
C GLU A 314 -11.54 0.85 -15.48
N ILE A 315 -11.60 0.90 -14.14
CA ILE A 315 -10.79 1.85 -13.34
C ILE A 315 -9.29 1.62 -13.56
N LYS A 316 -8.85 0.36 -13.58
CA LYS A 316 -7.44 0.02 -13.84
C LYS A 316 -7.03 0.43 -15.25
N ASP A 317 -7.87 0.18 -16.24
CA ASP A 317 -7.61 0.51 -17.64
C ASP A 317 -7.56 2.04 -17.85
N LEU A 318 -8.40 2.81 -17.17
CA LEU A 318 -8.35 4.28 -17.20
C LEU A 318 -7.07 4.83 -16.57
N ILE A 319 -6.68 4.33 -15.40
CA ILE A 319 -5.42 4.74 -14.75
C ILE A 319 -4.24 4.41 -15.65
N HIS A 320 -4.22 3.21 -16.23
CA HIS A 320 -3.17 2.80 -17.15
C HIS A 320 -3.14 3.66 -18.41
N GLY A 321 -4.30 3.93 -19.01
CA GLY A 321 -4.42 4.81 -20.17
C GLY A 321 -3.84 6.18 -19.86
N LEU A 322 -4.33 6.84 -18.80
CA LEU A 322 -3.86 8.17 -18.42
C LEU A 322 -2.35 8.22 -18.14
N VAL A 323 -1.82 7.22 -17.42
CA VAL A 323 -0.37 7.13 -17.15
C VAL A 323 0.41 6.85 -18.44
N GLY A 324 -0.09 5.98 -19.32
CA GLY A 324 0.54 5.62 -20.59
C GLY A 324 0.63 6.80 -21.58
N PHE A 325 -0.37 7.68 -21.60
CA PHE A 325 -0.42 8.86 -22.47
C PHE A 325 0.55 9.98 -22.06
N ALA A 326 1.12 9.95 -20.85
CA ALA A 326 2.10 10.95 -20.40
C ALA A 326 3.49 10.84 -21.10
N SER A 327 3.59 10.14 -22.24
CA SER A 327 4.84 9.71 -22.87
C SER A 327 5.13 10.29 -24.26
N GLY A 328 4.63 11.48 -24.62
CA GLY A 328 5.14 12.11 -25.85
C GLY A 328 4.59 13.48 -26.25
N VAL A 329 3.38 13.83 -25.84
CA VAL A 329 2.81 15.18 -25.98
C VAL A 329 1.81 15.30 -24.84
N PRO A 330 1.80 16.37 -24.02
CA PRO A 330 0.63 16.66 -23.21
C PRO A 330 -0.50 16.92 -24.19
N GLN A 331 -1.27 15.90 -24.56
CA GLN A 331 -2.56 16.18 -25.12
C GLN A 331 -3.32 16.85 -23.99
N SER A 332 -3.42 18.17 -24.07
CA SER A 332 -4.45 18.93 -23.41
C SER A 332 -5.76 18.30 -23.89
N ILE A 333 -6.24 17.27 -23.22
CA ILE A 333 -7.59 16.83 -23.43
C ILE A 333 -8.40 18.06 -23.04
N PRO A 334 -9.06 18.72 -24.00
CA PRO A 334 -9.56 20.06 -23.81
C PRO A 334 -10.51 19.98 -22.64
N VAL A 335 -10.05 20.45 -21.48
CA VAL A 335 -10.91 20.63 -20.33
C VAL A 335 -11.88 21.68 -20.84
N PRO A 336 -13.17 21.33 -20.99
CA PRO A 336 -14.14 22.29 -21.48
C PRO A 336 -13.96 23.57 -20.68
N ARG A 337 -14.02 24.74 -21.32
CA ARG A 337 -13.78 26.03 -20.64
C ARG A 337 -14.54 26.14 -19.32
N THR A 338 -15.69 25.47 -19.22
CA THR A 338 -16.51 25.32 -18.01
C THR A 338 -15.76 24.72 -16.81
N TYR A 339 -14.98 23.65 -16.99
CA TYR A 339 -14.22 23.00 -15.91
C TYR A 339 -12.96 23.78 -15.50
N LYS A 340 -12.52 24.82 -16.24
CA LYS A 340 -11.41 25.69 -15.80
C LYS A 340 -11.72 26.37 -14.47
N VAL A 341 -13.00 26.63 -14.18
CA VAL A 341 -13.47 27.18 -12.89
C VAL A 341 -13.25 26.21 -11.71
N LEU A 342 -13.06 24.91 -11.98
CA LEU A 342 -12.62 23.95 -10.96
C LEU A 342 -11.11 24.02 -10.70
N LEU A 343 -10.32 24.59 -11.61
CA LEU A 343 -8.87 24.74 -11.43
C LEU A 343 -8.52 25.97 -10.59
N SER A 344 -9.42 26.96 -10.50
CA SER A 344 -9.24 28.15 -9.66
C SER A 344 -9.62 27.94 -8.19
N LEU A 345 -10.20 26.78 -7.85
CA LEU A 345 -10.57 26.44 -6.47
C LEU A 345 -9.47 25.63 -5.76
N SER A 346 -9.54 25.59 -4.44
CA SER A 346 -8.71 24.65 -3.69
C SER A 346 -9.11 23.21 -4.00
N PHE A 347 -8.19 22.26 -3.83
CA PHE A 347 -8.40 20.88 -4.25
C PHE A 347 -9.64 20.25 -3.58
N GLU A 348 -9.82 20.48 -2.28
CA GLU A 348 -10.96 20.02 -1.49
C GLU A 348 -12.31 20.57 -1.98
N GLU A 349 -12.36 21.84 -2.38
CA GLU A 349 -13.57 22.47 -2.89
C GLU A 349 -13.91 21.97 -4.30
N SER A 350 -12.90 21.79 -5.15
CA SER A 350 -13.05 21.20 -6.49
C SER A 350 -13.57 19.77 -6.41
N LEU A 351 -13.00 18.97 -5.50
CA LEU A 351 -13.41 17.60 -5.25
C LEU A 351 -14.87 17.53 -4.81
N LEU A 352 -15.27 18.35 -3.82
CA LEU A 352 -16.65 18.38 -3.36
C LEU A 352 -17.62 18.84 -4.44
N THR A 353 -17.27 19.87 -5.20
CA THR A 353 -18.13 20.35 -6.29
C THR A 353 -18.31 19.28 -7.34
N LEU A 354 -17.21 18.64 -7.75
CA LEU A 354 -17.26 17.60 -8.76
C LEU A 354 -18.05 16.38 -8.28
N HIS A 355 -17.94 16.03 -7.00
CA HIS A 355 -18.74 14.97 -6.38
C HIS A 355 -20.23 15.26 -6.47
N VAL A 356 -20.62 16.49 -6.12
CA VAL A 356 -22.00 16.95 -6.18
C VAL A 356 -22.50 16.99 -7.63
N TRP A 357 -21.70 17.51 -8.58
CA TRP A 357 -22.02 17.50 -10.01
C TRP A 357 -22.20 16.07 -10.53
N THR A 358 -21.32 15.14 -10.14
CA THR A 358 -21.41 13.72 -10.52
C THR A 358 -22.75 13.14 -10.10
N ASP A 359 -23.20 13.37 -8.88
CA ASP A 359 -24.48 12.85 -8.40
C ASP A 359 -25.69 13.43 -9.15
N VAL A 360 -25.63 14.70 -9.58
CA VAL A 360 -26.66 15.30 -10.45
C VAL A 360 -26.71 14.61 -11.81
N VAL A 361 -25.56 14.40 -12.44
CA VAL A 361 -25.47 13.73 -13.74
C VAL A 361 -25.98 12.30 -13.64
N LEU A 362 -25.61 11.57 -12.58
CA LEU A 362 -26.07 10.21 -12.32
C LEU A 362 -27.58 10.13 -12.10
N GLN A 363 -28.17 11.06 -11.35
CA GLN A 363 -29.62 11.11 -11.14
C GLN A 363 -30.36 11.40 -12.45
N LYS A 364 -29.87 12.33 -13.26
CA LYS A 364 -30.46 12.65 -14.56
C LYS A 364 -30.33 11.46 -15.52
N ALA A 365 -29.17 10.82 -15.58
CA ALA A 365 -28.94 9.63 -16.38
C ALA A 365 -29.88 8.49 -16.00
N ALA A 366 -30.06 8.23 -14.70
CA ALA A 366 -31.00 7.21 -14.21
C ALA A 366 -32.45 7.48 -14.62
N LYS A 367 -32.91 8.74 -14.53
CA LYS A 367 -34.25 9.16 -14.99
C LYS A 367 -34.41 8.96 -16.50
N SER A 368 -33.39 9.29 -17.29
CA SER A 368 -33.43 9.13 -18.76
C SER A 368 -33.42 7.67 -19.21
N THR A 369 -32.75 6.78 -18.48
CA THR A 369 -32.73 5.33 -18.79
C THR A 369 -34.10 4.68 -18.59
N MET A 370 -34.90 5.14 -17.61
CA MET A 370 -36.26 4.61 -17.38
C MET A 370 -37.28 4.92 -18.49
N VAL A 371 -37.03 5.95 -19.33
CA VAL A 371 -38.01 6.46 -20.31
C VAL A 371 -37.86 5.79 -21.70
N THR A 372 -36.79 5.03 -21.95
CA THR A 372 -36.44 4.58 -23.32
C THR A 372 -36.59 3.06 -23.48
N TYR A 373 -37.80 2.55 -23.77
CA TYR A 373 -38.02 1.17 -24.21
C TYR A 373 -38.78 1.13 -25.53
N SER A 374 -38.08 0.91 -26.64
CA SER A 374 -38.74 0.62 -27.93
C SER A 374 -37.88 -0.06 -29.02
N ASN A 375 -36.63 -0.51 -28.80
CA ASN A 375 -35.97 -1.47 -29.72
C ASN A 375 -34.78 -2.25 -29.08
N PRO A 376 -34.55 -3.56 -29.40
CA PRO A 376 -33.88 -4.47 -28.46
C PRO A 376 -32.41 -4.88 -28.68
N THR A 377 -31.66 -4.50 -29.73
CA THR A 377 -30.30 -5.09 -29.97
C THR A 377 -29.12 -4.13 -29.94
N THR A 378 -29.18 -2.98 -30.61
CA THR A 378 -28.13 -1.94 -30.54
C THR A 378 -28.25 -1.05 -29.31
N GLN A 379 -29.45 -0.88 -28.78
CA GLN A 379 -29.71 -0.04 -27.61
C GLN A 379 -29.21 -0.69 -26.31
N ASP A 380 -29.19 -2.02 -26.24
CA ASP A 380 -28.74 -2.78 -25.07
C ASP A 380 -27.25 -2.59 -24.80
N GLN A 381 -26.43 -2.54 -25.85
CA GLN A 381 -24.98 -2.35 -25.73
C GLN A 381 -24.63 -0.92 -25.27
N GLU A 382 -25.36 0.07 -25.77
CA GLU A 382 -25.16 1.48 -25.37
C GLU A 382 -25.73 1.78 -23.97
N ALA A 383 -26.84 1.13 -23.59
CA ALA A 383 -27.36 1.14 -22.24
C ALA A 383 -26.37 0.49 -21.26
N ALA A 384 -25.78 -0.66 -21.61
CA ALA A 384 -24.75 -1.31 -20.81
C ALA A 384 -23.50 -0.44 -20.66
N ARG A 385 -23.03 0.20 -21.75
CA ARG A 385 -21.91 1.16 -21.71
C ARG A 385 -22.21 2.36 -20.81
N ARG A 386 -23.42 2.93 -20.92
CA ARG A 386 -23.86 4.04 -20.07
C ARG A 386 -23.90 3.64 -18.60
N GLN A 387 -24.43 2.45 -18.29
CA GLN A 387 -24.47 1.94 -16.92
C GLN A 387 -23.06 1.70 -16.35
N CYS A 388 -22.14 1.19 -17.17
CA CYS A 388 -20.73 1.02 -16.81
C CYS A 388 -20.05 2.36 -16.49
N LEU A 389 -20.26 3.38 -17.31
CA LEU A 389 -19.77 4.75 -17.05
C LEU A 389 -20.34 5.33 -15.76
N MET A 390 -21.66 5.15 -15.53
CA MET A 390 -22.32 5.61 -14.30
C MET A 390 -21.73 4.96 -13.05
N ASP A 391 -21.53 3.64 -13.06
CA ASP A 391 -20.91 2.89 -11.95
C ASP A 391 -19.46 3.34 -11.72
N THR A 392 -18.68 3.49 -12.79
CA THR A 392 -17.27 3.94 -12.72
C THR A 392 -17.15 5.36 -12.15
N CYS A 393 -17.95 6.31 -12.65
CA CYS A 393 -17.98 7.68 -12.13
C CYS A 393 -18.38 7.71 -10.65
N LYS A 394 -19.40 6.95 -10.26
CA LYS A 394 -19.86 6.90 -8.87
C LYS A 394 -18.77 6.36 -7.95
N ARG A 395 -18.14 5.25 -8.34
CA ARG A 395 -17.07 4.60 -7.59
C ARG A 395 -15.86 5.49 -7.37
N LEU A 396 -15.39 6.16 -8.43
CA LEU A 396 -14.25 7.07 -8.35
C LEU A 396 -14.58 8.30 -7.49
N SER A 397 -15.76 8.88 -7.70
CA SER A 397 -16.25 10.03 -6.94
C SER A 397 -16.35 9.72 -5.43
N ASP A 398 -17.00 8.61 -5.07
CA ASP A 398 -17.12 8.15 -3.68
C ASP A 398 -15.76 7.76 -3.06
N TYR A 399 -14.81 7.28 -3.87
CA TYR A 399 -13.45 6.98 -3.41
C TYR A 399 -12.64 8.23 -3.11
N MET A 400 -12.71 9.25 -3.97
CA MET A 400 -11.99 10.50 -3.74
C MET A 400 -12.50 11.22 -2.49
N VAL A 401 -13.81 11.19 -2.24
CA VAL A 401 -14.38 11.68 -0.98
C VAL A 401 -13.96 10.82 0.22
N TYR A 402 -13.93 9.48 0.06
CA TYR A 402 -13.41 8.59 1.11
C TYR A 402 -11.97 8.98 1.50
N LEU A 403 -11.09 9.20 0.52
CA LEU A 403 -9.72 9.63 0.78
C LEU A 403 -9.69 10.99 1.49
N MET A 404 -10.56 11.92 1.10
CA MET A 404 -10.62 13.23 1.75
C MET A 404 -11.08 13.13 3.21
N VAL A 405 -12.02 12.25 3.52
CA VAL A 405 -12.57 12.07 4.87
C VAL A 405 -11.66 11.26 5.77
N THR A 406 -11.04 10.19 5.25
CA THR A 406 -10.30 9.20 6.05
C THR A 406 -8.78 9.35 5.97
N HIS A 407 -8.26 9.81 4.82
CA HIS A 407 -6.82 9.94 4.55
C HIS A 407 -6.46 11.30 3.92
N PRO A 408 -6.87 12.46 4.51
CA PRO A 408 -6.66 13.78 3.91
C PRO A 408 -5.18 14.11 3.64
N ALA A 409 -4.26 13.53 4.40
CA ALA A 409 -2.81 13.66 4.20
C ALA A 409 -2.31 13.09 2.86
N MET A 410 -3.09 12.21 2.20
CA MET A 410 -2.79 11.68 0.87
C MET A 410 -3.30 12.58 -0.26
N LEU A 411 -4.03 13.63 0.06
CA LEU A 411 -4.56 14.58 -0.92
C LEU A 411 -3.85 15.92 -0.77
N PRO A 412 -3.70 16.70 -1.86
CA PRO A 412 -3.09 18.03 -1.83
C PRO A 412 -4.08 19.06 -1.26
N THR A 413 -4.49 18.85 -0.01
CA THR A 413 -5.47 19.70 0.68
C THR A 413 -4.77 20.81 1.45
N SER A 414 -5.33 22.01 1.36
CA SER A 414 -4.76 23.22 1.98
C SER A 414 -5.52 23.67 3.24
N ALA A 415 -6.82 23.34 3.31
CA ALA A 415 -7.71 23.75 4.39
C ALA A 415 -7.94 22.65 5.44
N ASN A 416 -8.54 23.05 6.57
CA ASN A 416 -9.08 22.11 7.53
C ASN A 416 -10.33 21.42 6.95
N VAL A 417 -10.11 20.29 6.27
CA VAL A 417 -11.14 19.44 5.66
C VAL A 417 -12.30 19.17 6.61
N GLN A 418 -12.06 19.10 7.92
CA GLN A 418 -13.12 18.90 8.91
C GLN A 418 -14.12 20.06 8.99
N ASP A 419 -13.67 21.31 8.84
CA ASP A 419 -14.57 22.47 8.84
C ASP A 419 -15.40 22.51 7.55
N LEU A 420 -14.78 22.17 6.41
CA LEU A 420 -15.46 22.06 5.12
C LEU A 420 -16.53 20.96 5.15
N LEU A 421 -16.20 19.78 5.69
CA LEU A 421 -17.15 18.67 5.89
C LEU A 421 -18.25 19.03 6.89
N ALA A 422 -17.94 19.75 7.97
CA ALA A 422 -18.93 20.20 8.93
C ALA A 422 -19.89 21.23 8.32
N LYS A 423 -19.41 22.11 7.44
CA LYS A 423 -20.24 23.04 6.65
C LYS A 423 -21.13 22.27 5.66
N ALA A 424 -20.55 21.36 4.88
CA ALA A 424 -21.30 20.51 3.94
C ALA A 424 -22.39 19.68 4.63
N SER A 425 -22.08 19.09 5.79
CA SER A 425 -23.05 18.34 6.60
C SER A 425 -24.18 19.22 7.13
N ARG A 426 -23.88 20.45 7.58
CA ARG A 426 -24.93 21.39 8.02
C ARG A 426 -25.90 21.76 6.90
N TRP A 427 -25.40 21.93 5.68
CA TRP A 427 -26.28 22.20 4.53
C TRP A 427 -27.11 20.97 4.16
N ALA A 428 -26.51 19.78 4.19
CA ALA A 428 -27.21 18.53 3.92
C ALA A 428 -28.37 18.31 4.91
N ASN A 429 -28.19 18.78 6.14
CA ASN A 429 -29.18 18.72 7.21
C ASN A 429 -30.34 19.73 7.04
N ASN A 430 -30.09 20.86 6.38
CA ASN A 430 -31.09 21.91 6.19
C ASN A 430 -31.87 21.76 4.88
N ALA A 431 -31.42 20.89 3.98
CA ALA A 431 -32.04 20.68 2.69
C ALA A 431 -33.21 19.70 2.76
N SER A 432 -34.38 20.12 2.30
CA SER A 432 -35.58 19.26 2.18
C SER A 432 -35.48 18.26 1.02
N SER A 433 -34.68 18.56 0.01
CA SER A 433 -34.44 17.71 -1.15
C SER A 433 -32.99 17.80 -1.61
N ILE A 434 -32.57 16.90 -2.51
CA ILE A 434 -31.26 17.03 -3.17
C ILE A 434 -31.19 18.31 -4.00
N GLU A 435 -32.29 18.72 -4.62
CA GLU A 435 -32.36 19.94 -5.42
C GLU A 435 -32.18 21.19 -4.54
N ASP A 436 -32.76 21.20 -3.34
CA ASP A 436 -32.54 22.26 -2.34
C ASP A 436 -31.10 22.26 -1.79
N PHE A 437 -30.54 21.08 -1.55
CA PHE A 437 -29.15 20.95 -1.12
C PHE A 437 -28.19 21.50 -2.18
N LEU A 438 -28.41 21.16 -3.44
CA LEU A 438 -27.65 21.66 -4.57
C LEU A 438 -27.75 23.17 -4.70
N TYR A 439 -28.94 23.72 -4.45
CA TYR A 439 -29.17 25.16 -4.45
C TYR A 439 -28.40 25.87 -3.32
N GLU A 440 -28.46 25.36 -2.08
CA GLU A 440 -27.72 25.92 -0.95
C GLU A 440 -26.19 25.79 -1.11
N LEU A 441 -25.72 24.65 -1.63
CA LEU A 441 -24.30 24.43 -1.89
C LEU A 441 -23.80 25.33 -3.03
N GLY A 442 -24.59 25.52 -4.08
CA GLY A 442 -24.32 26.50 -5.14
C GLY A 442 -24.28 27.94 -4.63
N ARG A 443 -25.14 28.28 -3.66
CA ARG A 443 -25.19 29.62 -3.04
C ARG A 443 -24.00 29.93 -2.13
N PHE A 444 -23.31 28.94 -1.55
CA PHE A 444 -22.17 29.20 -0.67
C PHE A 444 -20.85 29.44 -1.43
N TYR A 445 -20.65 28.78 -2.57
CA TYR A 445 -19.49 29.00 -3.45
C TYR A 445 -19.73 30.18 -4.41
N VAL A 446 -20.12 31.35 -3.86
CA VAL A 446 -20.70 32.57 -4.48
C VAL A 446 -19.99 33.14 -5.75
N PHE A 447 -18.89 32.58 -6.24
CA PHE A 447 -18.31 32.95 -7.55
C PHE A 447 -18.79 32.09 -8.75
N ARG A 448 -19.77 31.18 -8.58
CA ARG A 448 -19.95 30.00 -9.45
C ARG A 448 -21.27 29.79 -10.19
N ASN A 449 -22.08 30.83 -10.39
CA ASN A 449 -23.26 30.71 -11.24
C ASN A 449 -22.90 30.21 -12.65
N ASP A 450 -21.77 30.63 -13.22
CA ASP A 450 -21.38 30.24 -14.57
C ASP A 450 -21.19 28.73 -14.76
N PHE A 451 -20.49 28.02 -13.86
CA PHE A 451 -20.25 26.56 -14.01
C PHE A 451 -21.58 25.79 -14.09
N TRP A 452 -22.49 26.04 -13.15
CA TRP A 452 -23.76 25.32 -13.08
C TRP A 452 -24.71 25.70 -14.21
N HIS A 453 -24.77 26.98 -14.60
CA HIS A 453 -25.60 27.42 -15.71
C HIS A 453 -25.08 26.92 -17.06
N LEU A 454 -23.77 27.00 -17.31
CA LEU A 454 -23.14 26.50 -18.54
C LEU A 454 -23.31 24.98 -18.68
N GLN A 455 -23.22 24.23 -17.57
CA GLN A 455 -23.23 22.78 -17.62
C GLN A 455 -24.65 22.19 -17.58
N ARG A 456 -25.67 22.92 -17.09
CA ARG A 456 -27.07 22.44 -17.07
C ARG A 456 -27.61 22.15 -18.46
N GLY A 457 -27.27 22.96 -19.47
CA GLY A 457 -27.69 22.74 -20.85
C GLY A 457 -27.18 21.42 -21.45
N VAL A 458 -26.03 20.91 -20.97
CA VAL A 458 -25.48 19.61 -21.39
C VAL A 458 -26.40 18.46 -20.97
N LEU A 459 -27.19 18.63 -19.90
CA LEU A 459 -28.07 17.59 -19.36
C LEU A 459 -29.47 17.57 -19.98
N GLU A 460 -29.72 18.41 -20.99
CA GLU A 460 -31.01 18.47 -21.69
C GLU A 460 -31.19 17.36 -22.73
N SER A 461 -30.09 16.79 -23.24
CA SER A 461 -30.12 15.70 -24.23
C SER A 461 -29.45 14.42 -23.72
N GLN A 462 -29.91 13.26 -24.17
CA GLN A 462 -29.25 11.98 -23.83
C GLN A 462 -27.80 11.91 -24.29
N ARG A 463 -27.49 12.48 -25.47
CA ARG A 463 -26.12 12.58 -25.99
C ARG A 463 -25.24 13.43 -25.07
N GLY A 464 -25.77 14.56 -24.58
CA GLY A 464 -25.05 15.42 -23.66
C GLY A 464 -24.77 14.76 -22.30
N ILE A 465 -25.74 14.04 -21.74
CA ILE A 465 -25.56 13.24 -20.51
C ILE A 465 -24.46 12.18 -20.71
N HIS A 466 -24.50 11.43 -21.82
CA HIS A 466 -23.49 10.41 -22.10
C HIS A 466 -22.09 11.01 -22.23
N ALA A 467 -21.95 12.09 -23.01
CA ALA A 467 -20.68 12.79 -23.15
C ALA A 467 -20.18 13.37 -21.81
N GLU A 468 -21.08 13.79 -20.92
CA GLU A 468 -20.70 14.27 -19.59
C GLU A 468 -20.22 13.16 -18.67
N LEU A 469 -20.80 11.96 -18.75
CA LEU A 469 -20.31 10.79 -18.01
C LEU A 469 -18.90 10.40 -18.46
N GLU A 470 -18.62 10.38 -19.77
CA GLU A 470 -17.26 10.11 -20.28
C GLU A 470 -16.26 11.19 -19.81
N ARG A 471 -16.68 12.46 -19.74
CA ARG A 471 -15.83 13.54 -19.19
C ARG A 471 -15.57 13.36 -17.70
N LEU A 472 -16.60 13.08 -16.92
CA LEU A 472 -16.50 12.88 -15.47
C LEU A 472 -15.53 11.75 -15.14
N GLU A 473 -15.63 10.63 -15.84
CA GLU A 473 -14.71 9.49 -15.72
C GLU A 473 -13.24 9.93 -15.89
N GLN A 474 -12.96 10.68 -16.95
CA GLN A 474 -11.61 11.18 -17.25
C GLN A 474 -11.11 12.19 -16.21
N VAL A 475 -11.96 13.13 -15.78
CA VAL A 475 -11.60 14.12 -14.76
C VAL A 475 -11.30 13.46 -13.42
N TRP A 476 -12.11 12.49 -13.00
CA TRP A 476 -11.91 11.77 -11.74
C TRP A 476 -10.59 11.01 -11.71
N VAL A 477 -10.27 10.27 -12.78
CA VAL A 477 -9.00 9.52 -12.85
C VAL A 477 -7.80 10.48 -12.88
N ARG A 478 -7.92 11.65 -13.51
CA ARG A 478 -6.88 12.69 -13.44
C ARG A 478 -6.69 13.25 -12.04
N MET A 479 -7.78 13.57 -11.34
CA MET A 479 -7.70 14.04 -9.96
C MET A 479 -7.04 13.00 -9.06
N LEU A 480 -7.35 11.71 -9.26
CA LEU A 480 -6.72 10.60 -8.55
C LEU A 480 -5.21 10.54 -8.82
N VAL A 481 -4.79 10.50 -10.08
CA VAL A 481 -3.36 10.41 -10.46
C VAL A 481 -2.59 11.68 -10.04
N TYR A 482 -3.22 12.86 -10.15
CA TYR A 482 -2.65 14.10 -9.66
C TYR A 482 -2.43 14.08 -8.15
N ALA A 483 -3.46 13.71 -7.37
CA ALA A 483 -3.36 13.61 -5.93
C ALA A 483 -2.30 12.57 -5.53
N ALA A 484 -2.24 11.44 -6.24
CA ALA A 484 -1.22 10.42 -6.07
C ALA A 484 0.20 10.98 -6.27
N GLY A 485 0.42 11.79 -7.31
CA GLY A 485 1.72 12.42 -7.58
C GLY A 485 2.11 13.53 -6.59
N LYS A 486 1.13 14.23 -6.00
CA LYS A 486 1.38 15.27 -4.98
C LYS A 486 1.49 14.71 -3.56
N CYS A 487 1.01 13.49 -3.33
CA CYS A 487 1.13 12.79 -2.07
C CYS A 487 2.60 12.45 -1.77
N ARG A 488 2.98 12.59 -0.50
CA ARG A 488 4.35 12.31 -0.06
C ARG A 488 4.62 10.78 -0.07
N PRO A 489 5.79 10.33 -0.52
CA PRO A 489 6.15 8.90 -0.52
C PRO A 489 5.99 8.22 0.85
N GLU A 490 6.22 8.96 1.93
CA GLU A 490 6.08 8.47 3.31
C GLU A 490 4.62 8.13 3.65
N GLU A 491 3.65 8.84 3.06
CA GLU A 491 2.23 8.58 3.29
C GLU A 491 1.78 7.33 2.53
N HIS A 492 2.26 7.15 1.30
CA HIS A 492 2.10 5.90 0.56
C HIS A 492 2.70 4.72 1.31
N ALA A 493 3.91 4.87 1.86
CA ALA A 493 4.56 3.86 2.71
C ALA A 493 3.71 3.51 3.93
N ARG A 494 3.17 4.52 4.64
CA ARG A 494 2.31 4.31 5.81
C ARG A 494 1.01 3.58 5.47
N ARG A 495 0.47 3.73 4.26
CA ARG A 495 -0.72 2.98 3.83
C ARG A 495 -0.43 1.52 3.49
N LEU A 496 0.80 1.18 3.10
CA LEU A 496 1.17 -0.23 2.90
C LEU A 496 1.00 -1.04 4.19
N SER A 497 1.27 -0.44 5.37
CA SER A 497 1.05 -1.14 6.65
C SER A 497 -0.42 -1.33 7.03
N ALA A 498 -1.35 -0.64 6.35
CA ALA A 498 -2.79 -0.70 6.60
C ALA A 498 -3.56 -1.49 5.52
N GLY A 499 -2.86 -2.23 4.64
CA GLY A 499 -3.47 -3.06 3.59
C GLY A 499 -3.42 -2.47 2.18
N GLY A 500 -2.81 -1.29 2.00
CA GLY A 500 -2.68 -0.61 0.71
C GLY A 500 -3.93 0.13 0.27
N GLU A 501 -3.76 1.09 -0.65
CA GLU A 501 -4.83 1.95 -1.18
C GLU A 501 -4.63 2.14 -2.69
N LEU A 502 -5.72 2.23 -3.46
CA LEU A 502 -5.67 2.38 -4.92
C LEU A 502 -4.81 3.59 -5.36
N ILE A 503 -4.86 4.71 -4.63
CA ILE A 503 -4.03 5.89 -4.91
C ILE A 503 -2.52 5.57 -4.89
N THR A 504 -2.06 4.62 -4.07
CA THR A 504 -0.66 4.17 -4.06
C THR A 504 -0.29 3.40 -5.32
N PHE A 505 -1.22 2.64 -5.89
CA PHE A 505 -1.00 1.97 -7.19
C PHE A 505 -0.91 3.00 -8.33
N ALA A 506 -1.80 4.00 -8.33
CA ALA A 506 -1.77 5.10 -9.29
C ALA A 506 -0.47 5.89 -9.22
N TRP A 507 -0.01 6.22 -8.00
CA TRP A 507 1.28 6.87 -7.77
C TRP A 507 2.45 6.03 -8.29
N MET A 508 2.48 4.75 -7.93
CA MET A 508 3.57 3.86 -8.29
C MET A 508 3.68 3.68 -9.81
N LEU A 509 2.56 3.49 -10.50
CA LEU A 509 2.52 3.43 -11.97
C LEU A 509 3.01 4.73 -12.61
N SER A 510 2.54 5.89 -12.11
CA SER A 510 2.96 7.20 -12.60
C SER A 510 4.45 7.46 -12.36
N ALA A 511 4.97 7.14 -11.19
CA ALA A 511 6.38 7.33 -10.84
C ALA A 511 7.31 6.47 -11.71
N GLN A 512 6.93 5.21 -11.96
CA GLN A 512 7.67 4.33 -12.88
C GLN A 512 7.65 4.86 -14.32
N GLN A 513 6.50 5.36 -14.78
CA GLN A 513 6.39 5.93 -16.11
C GLN A 513 7.24 7.20 -16.25
N ASN A 514 7.13 8.15 -15.32
CA ASN A 514 7.93 9.38 -15.33
C ASN A 514 9.43 9.07 -15.28
N LEU A 515 9.81 8.07 -14.48
CA LEU A 515 11.18 7.58 -14.44
C LEU A 515 11.60 7.04 -15.81
N SER A 516 10.79 6.26 -16.53
CA SER A 516 11.14 5.80 -17.88
C SER A 516 11.31 6.95 -18.87
N VAL A 517 10.38 7.91 -18.87
CA VAL A 517 10.39 9.04 -19.83
C VAL A 517 11.62 9.93 -19.63
N SER A 518 11.90 10.34 -18.39
CA SER A 518 13.08 11.16 -18.07
C SER A 518 14.40 10.47 -18.41
N LEU A 519 14.44 9.15 -18.23
CA LEU A 519 15.58 8.33 -18.63
C LEU A 519 15.72 8.22 -20.16
N PHE A 520 14.64 8.33 -20.94
CA PHE A 520 14.66 8.38 -22.41
C PHE A 520 15.07 9.75 -22.97
N SER A 521 14.49 10.83 -22.44
CA SER A 521 14.66 12.18 -23.01
C SER A 521 15.96 12.87 -22.58
N GLY A 522 16.67 12.35 -21.57
CA GLY A 522 17.86 13.00 -21.01
C GLY A 522 17.59 14.34 -20.33
N GLN A 523 16.32 14.77 -20.30
CA GLN A 523 15.84 15.97 -19.64
C GLN A 523 15.00 15.57 -18.43
N THR A 524 15.22 16.25 -17.31
CA THR A 524 14.28 16.22 -16.20
C THR A 524 12.96 16.75 -16.72
N VAL A 525 11.95 15.89 -16.87
CA VAL A 525 10.56 16.38 -16.93
C VAL A 525 10.30 16.95 -15.53
N PRO A 526 10.24 18.29 -15.35
CA PRO A 526 9.87 18.85 -14.05
C PRO A 526 8.55 18.19 -13.68
N GLY A 527 8.54 17.55 -12.50
CA GLY A 527 7.58 16.48 -12.16
C GLY A 527 6.23 16.80 -12.75
N ALA A 528 5.87 16.06 -13.82
CA ALA A 528 4.86 16.46 -14.77
C ALA A 528 3.75 17.17 -14.02
N ASN A 529 3.67 18.49 -14.18
CA ASN A 529 2.54 19.25 -13.70
C ASN A 529 1.37 18.67 -14.48
N LEU A 530 0.74 17.62 -13.92
CA LEU A 530 -0.43 16.94 -14.46
C LEU A 530 -1.64 17.91 -14.51
N LEU A 531 -1.43 19.18 -14.12
CA LEU A 531 -2.31 20.32 -14.25
C LEU A 531 -1.61 21.58 -14.82
N GLU A 532 -0.44 21.51 -15.48
CA GLU A 532 -0.06 22.58 -16.41
C GLU A 532 -0.93 22.43 -17.65
N PHE A 533 -2.14 22.97 -17.54
CA PHE A 533 -2.96 23.32 -18.66
C PHE A 533 -2.28 24.50 -19.35
N GLU A 534 -1.28 24.22 -20.19
CA GLU A 534 -0.81 25.20 -21.16
C GLU A 534 -2.05 25.74 -21.91
N PRO A 535 -2.26 27.07 -21.95
CA PRO A 535 -3.27 27.63 -22.80
C PRO A 535 -2.87 27.31 -24.24
N SER A 536 -3.73 26.61 -24.98
CA SER A 536 -3.57 26.54 -26.43
C SER A 536 -3.57 27.98 -26.94
N ALA A 537 -2.43 28.43 -27.46
CA ALA A 537 -2.40 29.61 -28.29
C ALA A 537 -3.24 29.30 -29.54
N ASN A 538 -4.19 30.19 -29.79
CA ASN A 538 -5.20 30.25 -30.85
C ASN A 538 -6.57 29.67 -30.51
#